data_AF-A0A9Q6EU91-F1
#
_entry.id   AF-A0A9Q6EU91-F1
#
_cell.length_a   1.000
_cell.length_b   1.000
_cell.length_c   1.000
_cell.angle_alpha   90.00
_cell.angle_beta   90.00
_cell.angle_gamma   90.00
#
_symmetry.space_group_name_H-M   'P 1'
#
loop_
_entity.id
_entity.type
_entity.pdbx_description
1 polymer ?
#
loop_
_entity_poly.entity_id
_entity_poly.type
_entity_poly.pdbx_seq_one_letter_code
_entity_poly.pdbx_strand_id
1 'polypeptide(L)'
;MSVTLSKPIKRGDQEIKTIIITDTIKQAGSLRGLKLVDVLNFDYDAVSTLLTRTTSPQLTAVEIATMATGDFTALCEEITPF
;
A
#
# COMPACT_ATOMS: atom_id res chain seq x y z
N MET A 1 11.73 -1.56 3.29
CA MET A 1 10.48 -1.72 4.05
C MET A 1 9.59 -2.66 3.25
N SER A 2 9.26 -3.84 3.78
CA SER A 2 8.59 -4.90 3.01
C SER A 2 7.63 -5.71 3.85
N VAL A 3 6.46 -6.02 3.28
CA VAL A 3 5.40 -6.81 3.90
C VAL A 3 5.24 -8.11 3.13
N THR A 4 5.23 -9.25 3.83
CA THR A 4 4.87 -10.54 3.25
C THR A 4 3.39 -10.78 3.45
N LEU A 5 2.68 -11.02 2.36
CA LEU A 5 1.23 -11.22 2.34
C LEU A 5 0.88 -12.62 2.85
N SER A 6 -0.07 -12.70 3.76
CA SER A 6 -0.69 -13.96 4.17
C SER A 6 -1.48 -14.60 3.03
N LYS A 7 -2.11 -13.78 2.18
CA LYS A 7 -2.80 -14.22 0.96
C LYS A 7 -2.14 -13.60 -0.27
N PRO A 8 -1.43 -14.41 -1.09
CA PRO A 8 -0.77 -13.90 -2.29
C PRO A 8 -1.77 -13.30 -3.28
N ILE A 9 -1.35 -12.23 -3.98
CA ILE A 9 -2.13 -11.63 -5.06
C ILE A 9 -1.79 -12.36 -6.36
N LYS A 10 -2.81 -12.80 -7.09
CA LYS A 10 -2.66 -13.45 -8.40
C LYS A 10 -2.74 -12.43 -9.51
N ARG A 11 -1.70 -12.36 -10.35
CA ARG A 11 -1.62 -11.50 -11.53
C ARG A 11 -1.27 -12.35 -12.75
N GLY A 12 -2.30 -12.88 -13.40
CA GLY A 12 -2.13 -13.94 -14.42
C GLY A 12 -1.49 -15.18 -13.78
N ASP A 13 -0.36 -15.62 -14.33
CA ASP A 13 0.42 -16.77 -13.82
C ASP A 13 1.38 -16.40 -12.67
N GLN A 14 1.47 -15.11 -12.30
CA GLN A 14 2.34 -14.66 -11.22
C GLN A 14 1.61 -14.61 -9.88
N GLU A 15 2.32 -15.02 -8.81
CA GLU A 15 1.88 -14.82 -7.43
C GLU A 15 2.79 -13.80 -6.74
N ILE A 16 2.20 -12.69 -6.31
CA ILE A 16 2.87 -11.66 -5.54
C ILE A 16 2.70 -12.02 -4.06
N LYS A 17 3.80 -12.39 -3.41
CA LYS A 17 3.83 -12.75 -1.98
C LYS A 17 4.43 -11.65 -1.09
N THR A 18 5.21 -10.75 -1.67
CA THR A 18 5.91 -9.72 -0.91
C THR A 18 5.72 -8.39 -1.63
N ILE A 19 5.33 -7.38 -0.86
CA ILE A 19 5.20 -6.00 -1.30
C ILE A 19 6.29 -5.18 -0.63
N ILE A 20 6.98 -4.36 -1.41
CA ILE A 20 7.99 -3.44 -0.93
C ILE A 20 7.40 -2.04 -0.93
N ILE A 21 7.50 -1.31 0.18
CA ILE A 21 7.26 0.14 0.22
C ILE A 21 8.50 0.82 -0.36
N THR A 22 8.34 1.55 -1.45
CA THR A 22 9.43 2.21 -2.18
C THR A 22 9.80 3.54 -1.52
N ASP A 23 11.00 4.05 -1.81
CA ASP A 23 11.45 5.36 -1.33
C ASP A 23 10.59 6.53 -1.82
N THR A 24 9.72 6.32 -2.82
CA THR A 24 8.73 7.31 -3.27
C THR A 24 7.86 7.82 -2.12
N ILE A 25 7.62 7.01 -1.09
CA ILE A 25 6.83 7.43 0.09
C ILE A 25 7.43 8.66 0.80
N LYS A 26 8.76 8.82 0.77
CA LYS A 26 9.51 9.93 1.39
C LYS A 26 9.40 11.24 0.63
N GLN A 27 8.82 11.23 -0.58
CA GLN A 27 8.66 12.41 -1.41
C GLN A 27 7.31 13.05 -1.11
N ALA A 28 7.26 14.35 -0.81
CA ALA A 28 6.01 15.07 -0.58
C ALA A 28 4.99 14.94 -1.75
N GLY A 29 5.48 14.68 -2.96
CA GLY A 29 4.65 14.40 -4.14
C GLY A 29 3.78 13.15 -4.03
N SER A 30 4.15 12.17 -3.18
CA SER A 30 3.35 10.96 -2.93
C SER A 30 1.98 11.28 -2.32
N LEU A 31 1.88 12.41 -1.61
CA LEU A 31 0.67 12.92 -0.97
C LEU A 31 -0.19 13.81 -1.89
N ARG A 32 0.18 14.01 -3.15
CA ARG A 32 -0.57 14.91 -4.05
C ARG A 32 -2.05 14.49 -4.11
N GLY A 33 -2.94 15.44 -3.80
CA GLY A 33 -4.39 15.21 -3.82
C GLY A 33 -4.94 14.45 -2.61
N LEU A 34 -4.11 14.14 -1.61
CA LEU A 34 -4.52 13.54 -0.35
C LEU A 34 -4.47 14.60 0.75
N LYS A 35 -5.38 14.52 1.73
CA LYS A 35 -5.18 15.24 2.99
C LYS A 35 -4.25 14.42 3.86
N LEU A 36 -3.20 15.06 4.39
CA LEU A 36 -2.24 14.38 5.27
C LEU A 36 -2.91 13.76 6.50
N VAL A 37 -3.91 14.45 7.07
CA VAL A 37 -4.64 13.95 8.25
C VAL A 37 -5.40 12.65 7.96
N ASP A 38 -5.93 12.46 6.76
CA ASP A 38 -6.64 11.24 6.38
C ASP A 38 -5.66 10.06 6.29
N VAL A 39 -4.46 10.31 5.75
CA VAL A 39 -3.37 9.33 5.71
C VAL A 39 -2.91 8.95 7.13
N LEU A 40 -2.70 9.94 8.01
CA LEU A 40 -2.27 9.71 9.40
C LEU A 40 -3.32 8.99 10.25
N ASN A 41 -4.60 9.12 9.91
CA ASN A 41 -5.69 8.38 10.53
C ASN A 41 -5.94 7.01 9.89
N PHE A 42 -5.09 6.61 8.93
CA PHE A 42 -5.26 5.41 8.11
C PHE A 42 -6.63 5.29 7.45
N ASP A 43 -7.17 6.42 6.98
CA ASP A 43 -8.35 6.42 6.14
C ASP A 43 -8.12 5.55 4.90
N TYR A 44 -9.07 4.67 4.62
CA TYR A 44 -8.91 3.64 3.60
C TYR A 44 -8.62 4.24 2.22
N ASP A 45 -9.38 5.25 1.77
CA ASP A 45 -9.24 5.80 0.43
C ASP A 45 -7.90 6.54 0.28
N ALA A 46 -7.48 7.25 1.34
CA ALA A 46 -6.21 7.95 1.36
C ALA A 46 -5.02 6.99 1.33
N VAL A 47 -5.02 5.96 2.19
CA VAL A 47 -3.96 4.94 2.25
C VAL A 47 -3.93 4.09 0.99
N SER A 48 -5.09 3.66 0.48
CA SER A 48 -5.18 2.90 -0.77
C SER A 48 -4.56 3.68 -1.91
N THR A 49 -4.92 4.96 -2.06
CA THR A 49 -4.33 5.84 -3.07
C THR A 49 -2.81 5.98 -2.91
N LEU A 50 -2.32 6.16 -1.68
CA LEU A 50 -0.89 6.22 -1.41
C LEU A 50 -0.18 4.91 -1.80
N LEU A 51 -0.70 3.76 -1.40
CA LEU A 51 -0.12 2.45 -1.68
C LEU A 51 -0.01 2.17 -3.18
N THR A 52 -0.97 2.64 -4.01
CA THR A 52 -0.84 2.54 -5.48
C THR A 52 0.35 3.32 -6.06
N ARG A 53 0.93 4.26 -5.31
CA ARG A 53 2.04 5.12 -5.73
C ARG A 53 3.38 4.67 -5.16
N THR A 54 3.37 4.00 -4.01
CA THR A 54 4.57 3.76 -3.19
C THR A 54 4.91 2.28 -3.01
N THR A 55 4.38 1.38 -3.84
CA THR A 55 4.60 -0.06 -3.72
C THR A 55 5.32 -0.65 -4.93
N SER A 56 6.09 -1.72 -4.68
CA SER A 56 6.70 -2.57 -5.70
C SER A 56 6.52 -4.06 -5.33
N PRO A 57 5.89 -4.89 -6.19
CA PRO A 57 5.20 -4.50 -7.42
C PRO A 57 4.11 -3.47 -7.18
N GLN A 58 3.86 -2.60 -8.16
CA GLN A 58 2.83 -1.57 -8.02
C GLN A 58 1.47 -2.24 -7.81
N LEU A 59 0.87 -1.98 -6.65
CA LEU A 59 -0.47 -2.41 -6.34
C LEU A 59 -1.50 -1.56 -7.10
N THR A 60 -2.56 -2.20 -7.56
CA THR A 60 -3.74 -1.54 -8.12
C THR A 60 -4.81 -1.34 -7.05
N ALA A 61 -5.73 -0.39 -7.26
CA ALA A 61 -6.84 -0.17 -6.33
C ALA A 61 -7.72 -1.42 -6.16
N VAL A 62 -7.92 -2.22 -7.22
CA VAL A 62 -8.70 -3.47 -7.15
C VAL A 62 -8.00 -4.52 -6.31
N GLU A 63 -6.68 -4.66 -6.45
CA GLU A 63 -5.89 -5.57 -5.62
C GLU A 63 -5.93 -5.17 -4.15
N ILE A 64 -5.86 -3.88 -3.83
CA ILE A 64 -5.98 -3.37 -2.45
C ILE A 64 -7.39 -3.64 -1.90
N ALA A 65 -8.44 -3.34 -2.69
CA ALA A 65 -9.83 -3.52 -2.27
C ALA A 65 -10.22 -4.99 -2.01
N THR A 66 -9.49 -5.94 -2.61
CA THR A 66 -9.75 -7.38 -2.47
C THR A 66 -8.69 -8.12 -1.65
N MET A 67 -7.71 -7.38 -1.11
CA MET A 67 -6.65 -7.88 -0.24
C MET A 67 -7.24 -8.37 1.09
N ALA A 68 -6.57 -9.32 1.73
CA ALA A 68 -6.93 -9.69 3.10
C ALA A 68 -6.74 -8.47 4.03
N THR A 69 -7.71 -8.23 4.91
CA THR A 69 -7.67 -7.07 5.83
C THR A 69 -6.40 -7.02 6.66
N GLY A 70 -5.91 -8.18 7.13
CA GLY A 70 -4.66 -8.26 7.89
C GLY A 70 -3.42 -7.82 7.09
N ASP A 71 -3.38 -8.14 5.79
CA ASP A 71 -2.28 -7.71 4.92
C ASP A 71 -2.35 -6.20 4.64
N PHE A 72 -3.56 -5.64 4.50
CA PHE A 72 -3.75 -4.19 4.39
C PHE A 72 -3.30 -3.46 5.66
N THR A 73 -3.68 -3.96 6.84
CA THR A 73 -3.23 -3.40 8.12
C THR A 73 -1.71 -3.49 8.26
N ALA A 74 -1.08 -4.60 7.89
CA ALA A 74 0.38 -4.72 7.90
C ALA A 74 1.06 -3.70 6.97
N LEU A 75 0.48 -3.41 5.81
CA LEU A 75 0.96 -2.32 4.94
C LEU A 75 0.78 -0.94 5.60
N CYS A 76 -0.33 -0.70 6.31
CA CYS A 76 -0.55 0.55 7.07
C CYS A 76 0.52 0.76 8.13
N GLU A 77 0.85 -0.29 8.89
CA GLU A 77 1.91 -0.26 9.90
C GLU A 77 3.27 0.07 9.27
N GLU A 78 3.61 -0.56 8.14
CA GLU A 78 4.88 -0.35 7.45
C GLU A 78 5.02 1.06 6.84
N ILE A 79 3.92 1.74 6.50
CA ILE A 79 3.93 3.14 5.99
C ILE A 79 3.85 4.19 7.10
N THR A 80 3.49 3.80 8.32
CA THR A 80 3.41 4.71 9.48
C THR A 80 4.67 5.55 9.70
N PRO A 81 5.90 5.04 9.43
CA PRO A 81 7.13 5.82 9.57
C PRO A 81 7.34 6.93 8.54
N PHE A 82 6.36 7.24 7.68
CA PHE A 82 6.38 8.32 6.67
C PHE A 82 7.59 9.26 6.72
#